data_AF-A0AB38YVZ1-F1
#
_entry.id   AF-A0AB38YVZ1-F1
#
_cell.length_a   1.000
_cell.length_b   1.000
_cell.length_c   1.000
_cell.angle_alpha   90.00
_cell.angle_beta   90.00
_cell.angle_gamma   90.00
#
_symmetry.space_group_name_H-M   'P 1'
#
loop_
_entity.id
_entity.type
_entity.pdbx_description
1 polymer ?
#
loop_
_entity_poly.entity_id
_entity_poly.type
_entity_poly.pdbx_seq_one_letter_code
_entity_poly.pdbx_strand_id
1 'polypeptide(L)' 'MTKNISETQAGEFILDSFKDLNCKIKLEDYKNVMKIKIDGYDIFSITRKEFSTLEKLEKTIARIRKSLN' A
#
# COMPACT_ATOMS: atom_id res chain seq x y z
N MET A 1 0.03 21.81 -4.95
CA MET A 1 0.25 21.51 -3.52
C MET A 1 0.27 20.00 -3.35
N THR A 2 1.44 19.41 -3.14
CA THR A 2 1.55 17.97 -2.85
C THR A 2 1.11 17.76 -1.41
N LYS A 3 -0.12 17.30 -1.21
CA LYS A 3 -0.60 16.90 0.11
C LYS A 3 0.16 15.65 0.52
N ASN A 4 1.03 15.78 1.51
CA ASN A 4 1.64 14.63 2.15
C ASN A 4 0.53 13.85 2.87
N ILE A 5 0.55 12.53 2.75
CA ILE A 5 -0.40 11.65 3.43
C ILE A 5 0.27 11.02 4.65
N SER A 6 -0.48 10.80 5.72
CA SER A 6 0.03 10.09 6.90
C SER A 6 0.14 8.59 6.65
N GLU A 7 0.90 7.88 7.49
CA GLU A 7 1.01 6.42 7.46
C GLU A 7 -0.37 5.76 7.60
N THR A 8 -1.21 6.27 8.50
CA THR A 8 -2.59 5.79 8.68
C THR A 8 -3.42 5.98 7.41
N GLN A 9 -3.39 7.17 6.80
CA GLN A 9 -4.13 7.43 5.55
C GLN A 9 -3.64 6.56 4.40
N ALA A 10 -2.33 6.34 4.31
CA ALA A 10 -1.75 5.44 3.32
C ALA A 10 -2.25 4.01 3.54
N GLY A 11 -2.26 3.54 4.79
CA GLY A 11 -2.77 2.22 5.14
C GLY A 11 -4.26 2.03 4.81
N GLU A 12 -5.11 3.00 5.17
CA GLU A 12 -6.53 2.98 4.82
C GLU A 12 -6.75 2.92 3.31
N PHE A 13 -5.99 3.72 2.54
CA PHE A 13 -6.08 3.74 1.08
C PHE A 13 -5.63 2.42 0.44
N ILE A 14 -4.59 1.79 1.00
CA ILE A 14 -4.15 0.45 0.56
C ILE A 14 -5.24 -0.59 0.82
N LEU A 15 -5.79 -0.63 2.04
CA LEU A 15 -6.84 -1.59 2.39
C LEU A 15 -8.06 -1.44 1.49
N ASP A 16 -8.46 -0.20 1.19
CA ASP A 16 -9.58 0.08 0.28
C ASP A 16 -9.27 -0.35 -1.16
N SER A 17 -8.06 -0.04 -1.66
CA SER A 17 -7.62 -0.33 -3.03
C SER A 17 -7.56 -1.82 -3.38
N PHE A 18 -7.46 -2.68 -2.38
CA PHE A 18 -7.39 -4.12 -2.57
C PHE A 18 -8.57 -4.86 -1.93
N LYS A 19 -9.60 -4.14 -1.46
CA LYS A 19 -10.81 -4.72 -0.87
C LYS A 19 -11.61 -5.58 -1.86
N ASP A 20 -11.44 -5.33 -3.16
CA ASP A 20 -12.06 -6.12 -4.23
C ASP A 20 -11.40 -7.48 -4.44
N LEU A 21 -10.12 -7.61 -4.08
CA LEU A 21 -9.47 -8.91 -3.97
C LEU A 21 -10.04 -9.53 -2.70
N ASN A 22 -10.78 -10.62 -2.81
CA ASN A 22 -11.37 -11.36 -1.69
C ASN A 22 -10.28 -12.08 -0.85
N CYS A 23 -9.24 -11.35 -0.49
CA CYS A 23 -7.98 -11.78 0.11
C CYS A 23 -7.82 -11.04 1.44
N LYS A 24 -7.24 -11.72 2.43
CA LYS A 24 -6.95 -11.07 3.72
C LYS A 24 -5.70 -10.22 3.60
N ILE A 25 -5.84 -8.92 3.81
CA ILE A 25 -4.71 -7.99 3.75
C ILE A 25 -4.33 -7.58 5.16
N LYS A 26 -3.05 -7.67 5.45
CA LYS A 26 -2.46 -7.18 6.69
C LYS A 26 -1.44 -6.11 6.35
N LEU A 27 -1.51 -5.00 7.07
CA LEU A 27 -0.53 -3.95 7.03
C LEU A 27 0.32 -4.03 8.29
N GLU A 28 1.64 -4.06 8.11
CA GLU A 28 2.59 -3.91 9.20
C GLU A 28 3.40 -2.63 8.99
N ASP A 29 3.27 -1.69 9.91
CA ASP A 29 4.01 -0.42 9.87
C ASP A 29 5.32 -0.54 10.64
N TYR A 30 6.44 -0.19 9.99
CA TYR A 30 7.78 -0.20 10.54
C TYR A 30 8.47 1.16 10.36
N LYS A 31 8.05 2.21 11.07
CA LYS A 31 8.66 3.59 11.17
C LYS A 31 8.86 4.38 9.85
N ASN A 32 9.30 3.73 8.79
CA ASN A 32 9.71 4.22 7.48
C ASN A 32 9.38 3.22 6.35
N VAL A 33 8.90 2.02 6.69
CA VAL A 33 8.52 0.97 5.73
C VAL A 33 7.17 0.42 6.17
N MET A 34 6.22 0.37 5.25
CA MET A 34 4.96 -0.32 5.46
C MET A 34 4.98 -1.61 4.64
N LYS A 35 4.73 -2.74 5.28
CA LYS A 35 4.60 -4.03 4.61
C LYS A 35 3.13 -4.33 4.38
N ILE A 36 2.81 -4.67 3.15
CA ILE A 36 1.50 -5.09 2.67
C ILE A 36 1.59 -6.59 2.46
N LYS A 37 0.98 -7.35 3.36
CA LYS A 37 0.89 -8.80 3.28
C LYS A 37 -0.50 -9.17 2.78
N ILE A 38 -0.56 -9.76 1.59
CA ILE A 38 -1.81 -10.21 0.97
C ILE A 38 -1.84 -11.74 1.07
N ASP A 39 -2.84 -12.28 1.75
CA ASP A 39 -3.00 -13.73 1.94
C ASP A 39 -3.20 -14.43 0.58
N GLY A 40 -2.38 -15.45 0.32
CA GLY A 40 -2.31 -16.13 -0.98
C GLY A 40 -1.33 -15.49 -1.98
N TYR A 41 -0.63 -14.41 -1.62
CA TYR A 41 0.32 -13.70 -2.48
C TYR A 41 1.60 -13.29 -1.74
N ASP A 42 2.52 -12.66 -2.46
CA ASP A 42 3.76 -12.11 -1.94
C ASP A 42 3.57 -10.94 -0.96
N ILE A 43 4.60 -10.72 -0.13
CA ILE A 43 4.67 -9.58 0.78
C ILE A 43 5.31 -8.41 0.04
N PHE A 44 4.57 -7.31 -0.11
CA PHE A 44 5.07 -6.08 -0.72
C PHE A 44 5.55 -5.13 0.37
N SER A 45 6.73 -4.55 0.20
CA SER A 45 7.25 -3.52 1.12
C SER A 45 7.27 -2.19 0.40
N ILE A 46 6.64 -1.18 1.00
CA ILE A 46 6.62 0.18 0.49
C ILE A 46 7.34 1.09 1.47
N THR A 47 8.23 1.95 0.97
CA THR A 47 8.93 2.89 1.83
C THR A 47 8.16 4.19 2.00
N ARG A 48 8.45 4.96 3.06
CA ARG A 48 7.82 6.28 3.30
C ARG A 48 8.00 7.26 2.15
N LYS A 49 9.03 7.08 1.32
CA LYS A 49 9.24 7.87 0.10
C LYS A 49 8.24 7.53 -1.01
N GLU A 50 7.72 6.32 -1.03
CA GLU A 50 6.78 5.79 -2.01
C GLU A 50 5.32 6.04 -1.61
N PHE A 51 5.04 6.15 -0.31
CA PHE A 51 3.73 6.61 0.17
C PHE A 51 3.74 8.04 0.71
N SER A 52 4.78 8.83 0.42
CA SER A 52 4.87 10.22 0.90
C SER A 52 3.72 11.10 0.41
N THR A 53 3.17 10.78 -0.75
CA THR A 53 2.16 11.54 -1.48
C THR A 53 1.19 10.58 -2.16
N LEU A 54 -0.08 10.97 -2.29
CA LEU A 54 -1.12 10.13 -2.90
C LEU A 54 -0.72 9.57 -4.27
N GLU A 55 -0.20 10.41 -5.18
CA GLU A 55 0.18 9.99 -6.53
C GLU A 55 1.21 8.85 -6.55
N LYS A 56 2.17 8.88 -5.61
CA LYS A 56 3.19 7.81 -5.53
C LYS A 56 2.61 6.55 -4.91
N LEU A 57 1.72 6.70 -3.92
CA LEU A 57 1.02 5.57 -3.32
C LEU A 57 0.16 4.87 -4.39
N GLU A 58 -0.61 5.62 -5.17
CA GLU A 58 -1.42 5.11 -6.28
C GLU A 58 -0.56 4.37 -7.33
N LYS A 59 0.57 4.96 -7.74
CA LYS A 59 1.53 4.30 -8.65
C LYS A 59 2.06 2.99 -8.08
N THR A 60 2.33 2.97 -6.78
CA THR A 60 2.85 1.78 -6.09
C THR A 60 1.78 0.69 -6.02
N ILE A 61 0.55 1.05 -5.64
CA ILE A 61 -0.60 0.13 -5.62
C ILE A 61 -0.88 -0.43 -7.00
N ALA A 62 -0.88 0.40 -8.05
CA ALA A 62 -1.08 -0.04 -9.43
C ALA A 62 0.01 -1.04 -9.86
N ARG A 63 1.27 -0.80 -9.46
CA ARG A 63 2.38 -1.73 -9.71
C ARG A 63 2.17 -3.07 -8.99
N ILE A 64 1.74 -3.05 -7.73
CA ILE A 64 1.45 -4.26 -6.95
C ILE A 64 0.29 -5.02 -7.61
N ARG A 65 -0.82 -4.37 -7.96
CA ARG A 65 -1.95 -5.01 -8.67
C ARG A 65 -1.52 -5.68 -9.96
N LYS A 66 -0.62 -5.03 -10.73
CA LYS A 66 -0.07 -5.61 -11.95
C LYS A 66 0.78 -6.85 -11.71
N SER A 67 1.40 -7.00 -10.53
CA SER A 67 2.14 -8.20 -10.15
C SER A 67 1.26 -9.32 -9.58
N LEU A 68 0.04 -9.00 -9.14
CA LEU A 68 -0.93 -9.97 -8.60
C LEU A 68 -1.78 -10.65 -9.69
N ASN A 69 -1.73 -10.13 -10.92
CA ASN A 69 -2.56 -10.54 -12.06
C ASN A 69 -1.71 -11.20 -13.14
#